data_AF-A0AAF0D2I2-F1
#
_entry.id   AF-A0AAF0D2I2-F1
#
_cell.length_a   1.000
_cell.length_b   1.000
_cell.length_c   1.000
_cell.angle_alpha   90.00
_cell.angle_beta   90.00
_cell.angle_gamma   90.00
#
_symmetry.space_group_name_H-M   'P 1'
#
loop_
_entity.id
_entity.type
_entity.pdbx_description
1 polymer ?
#
loop_
_entity_poly.entity_id
_entity_poly.type
_entity_poly.pdbx_seq_one_letter_code
_entity_poly.pdbx_strand_id
1 'polypeptide(L)'
;MKLYDLYIIYRDGRNILHKGFCESNLDATIISGFLNALTEFSKEALPSDGLLNVIEKGNVKVIFNHGSFLLMALICEAVDRREIIYLNNRLAELTELLETQYREVLKDWNGDLNSFKELGEVVSEVFREVVRLSQPPNIKELADKRRLYYYSVDEEGFNIFNTFYKDSISFKNFLKTFSIPDILVSRLIDKLRSTYLTLDDIKNEFNIDEGTLLRIIKNLTLRGIISVCR
;
A
#
# COMPACT_ATOMS: atom_id res chain seq x y z
N MET A 1 6.50 -3.56 3.73
CA MET A 1 5.93 -3.94 2.43
C MET A 1 6.15 -2.86 1.36
N LYS A 2 6.59 -3.24 0.15
CA LYS A 2 6.67 -2.37 -1.04
C LYS A 2 6.11 -3.11 -2.25
N LEU A 3 5.30 -2.46 -3.08
CA LEU A 3 4.79 -3.05 -4.32
C LEU A 3 5.61 -2.52 -5.50
N TYR A 4 5.94 -3.39 -6.45
CA TYR A 4 6.63 -3.00 -7.68
C TYR A 4 5.66 -3.03 -8.86
N ASP A 5 5.15 -4.22 -9.20
CA ASP A 5 4.33 -4.43 -10.39
C ASP A 5 3.27 -5.49 -10.14
N LEU A 6 2.07 -5.29 -10.69
CA LEU A 6 1.03 -6.30 -10.83
C LEU A 6 0.80 -6.60 -12.31
N TYR A 7 0.78 -7.88 -12.64
CA TYR A 7 0.43 -8.39 -13.96
C TYR A 7 -0.86 -9.20 -13.88
N ILE A 8 -1.79 -8.88 -14.77
CA ILE A 8 -3.00 -9.66 -15.03
C ILE A 8 -2.78 -10.32 -16.39
N ILE A 9 -2.64 -11.64 -16.37
CA ILE A 9 -2.23 -12.43 -17.52
C ILE A 9 -3.38 -13.38 -17.84
N TYR A 10 -3.79 -13.45 -19.10
CA TYR A 10 -4.75 -14.45 -19.56
C TYR A 10 -4.08 -15.83 -19.59
N ARG A 11 -4.85 -16.91 -19.44
CA ARG A 11 -4.36 -18.31 -19.37
C ARG A 11 -3.43 -18.77 -20.51
N ASP A 12 -3.39 -18.05 -21.63
CA ASP A 12 -2.48 -18.33 -22.75
C ASP A 12 -1.17 -17.49 -22.73
N GLY A 13 -0.97 -16.69 -21.67
CA GLY A 13 0.21 -15.86 -21.46
C GLY A 13 0.09 -14.42 -21.94
N ARG A 14 -1.01 -14.03 -22.59
CA ARG A 14 -1.20 -12.64 -23.03
C ARG A 14 -1.43 -11.71 -21.84
N ASN A 15 -0.77 -10.56 -21.82
CA ASN A 15 -1.00 -9.52 -20.82
C ASN A 15 -2.35 -8.83 -21.07
N ILE A 16 -3.20 -8.77 -20.05
CA ILE A 16 -4.44 -7.97 -20.04
C ILE A 16 -4.16 -6.60 -19.41
N LEU A 17 -3.45 -6.59 -18.29
CA LEU A 17 -3.09 -5.36 -17.60
C LEU A 17 -1.70 -5.51 -16.97
N HIS A 18 -0.93 -4.42 -17.03
CA HIS A 18 0.20 -4.18 -16.17
C HIS A 18 -0.05 -2.91 -15.36
N LYS A 19 0.12 -3.02 -14.04
CA LYS A 19 0.06 -1.90 -13.10
C LYS A 19 1.39 -1.80 -12.37
N GLY A 20 2.20 -0.82 -12.77
CA GLY A 20 3.34 -0.37 -11.98
C GLY A 20 2.86 0.42 -10.76
N PHE A 21 3.36 0.06 -9.58
CA PHE A 21 3.20 0.83 -8.34
C PHE A 21 4.38 1.77 -8.08
N CYS A 22 5.49 1.55 -8.79
CA CYS A 22 6.68 2.39 -8.83
C CYS A 22 7.11 2.56 -10.29
N GLU A 23 8.04 3.48 -10.58
CA GLU A 23 8.67 3.53 -11.90
C GLU A 23 9.36 2.18 -12.19
N SER A 24 8.85 1.47 -13.20
CA SER A 24 9.43 0.25 -13.75
C SER A 24 9.58 0.41 -15.27
N ASN A 25 10.75 0.03 -15.79
CA ASN A 25 11.05 0.05 -17.23
C ASN A 25 10.94 -1.35 -17.86
N LEU A 26 10.15 -2.23 -17.25
CA LEU A 26 10.01 -3.61 -17.70
C LEU A 26 8.91 -3.70 -18.76
N ASP A 27 9.19 -4.42 -19.85
CA ASP A 27 8.21 -4.71 -20.89
C ASP A 27 7.18 -5.73 -20.37
N ALA A 28 5.94 -5.29 -20.25
CA ALA A 28 4.86 -6.10 -19.69
C ALA A 28 4.56 -7.36 -20.49
N THR A 29 4.72 -7.33 -21.82
CA THR A 29 4.49 -8.50 -22.68
C THR A 29 5.57 -9.55 -22.47
N ILE A 30 6.84 -9.13 -22.40
CA ILE A 30 7.96 -10.04 -22.14
C ILE A 30 7.83 -10.66 -20.75
N ILE A 31 7.55 -9.86 -19.73
CA ILE A 31 7.40 -10.37 -18.35
C ILE A 31 6.20 -11.31 -18.23
N SER A 32 5.07 -10.98 -18.84
CA SER A 32 3.88 -11.85 -18.80
C SER A 32 4.14 -13.20 -19.47
N GLY A 33 4.78 -13.19 -20.64
CA GLY A 33 5.18 -14.41 -21.34
C GLY A 33 6.15 -15.27 -20.51
N PHE A 34 7.14 -14.64 -19.88
CA PHE A 34 8.08 -15.33 -18.99
C PHE A 34 7.36 -15.96 -17.78
N LEU A 35 6.52 -15.21 -17.09
CA LEU A 35 5.80 -15.69 -15.90
C LEU A 35 4.87 -16.85 -16.25
N ASN A 36 4.15 -16.76 -17.38
CA ASN A 36 3.31 -17.86 -17.86
C ASN A 36 4.13 -19.11 -18.19
N ALA A 37 5.21 -18.96 -18.97
CA ALA A 37 6.09 -20.07 -19.32
C ALA A 37 6.72 -20.72 -18.08
N LEU A 38 7.08 -19.93 -17.07
CA LEU A 38 7.62 -20.43 -15.81
C LEU A 38 6.57 -21.22 -15.00
N THR A 39 5.32 -20.76 -14.96
CA THR A 39 4.22 -21.51 -14.35
C THR A 39 3.98 -22.83 -15.08
N GLU A 40 3.95 -22.83 -16.42
CA GLU A 40 3.77 -24.07 -17.20
C GLU A 40 4.95 -25.03 -17.04
N PHE A 41 6.19 -24.52 -17.08
CA PHE A 41 7.37 -25.31 -16.79
C PHE A 41 7.31 -25.91 -15.37
N SER A 42 6.89 -25.15 -14.37
CA SER A 42 6.77 -25.62 -13.00
C SER A 42 5.77 -26.78 -12.87
N LYS A 43 4.67 -26.77 -13.64
CA LYS A 43 3.68 -27.85 -13.63
C LYS A 43 4.23 -29.14 -14.24
N GLU A 44 5.01 -29.03 -15.31
CA GLU A 44 5.51 -30.19 -16.05
C GLU A 44 6.80 -30.77 -15.44
N ALA A 45 7.71 -29.91 -14.98
CA ALA A 45 9.07 -30.29 -14.63
C ALA A 45 9.28 -30.59 -13.15
N LEU A 46 8.39 -30.12 -12.26
CA LEU A 46 8.52 -30.32 -10.81
C LEU A 46 7.54 -31.40 -10.32
N PRO A 47 7.98 -32.33 -9.45
CA PRO A 47 7.14 -33.41 -8.95
C PRO A 47 6.19 -32.91 -7.85
N SER A 48 5.21 -32.08 -8.22
CA SER A 48 4.17 -31.58 -7.33
C SER A 48 2.90 -31.30 -8.11
N ASP A 49 1.76 -31.74 -7.58
CA ASP A 49 0.43 -31.38 -8.10
C ASP A 49 0.04 -29.93 -7.74
N GLY A 50 0.87 -29.24 -6.95
CA GLY A 50 0.64 -27.86 -6.53
C GLY A 50 1.04 -26.85 -7.59
N LEU A 51 0.31 -25.73 -7.65
CA LEU A 51 0.65 -24.60 -8.51
C LEU A 51 1.81 -23.79 -7.92
N LEU A 52 2.60 -23.17 -8.81
CA LEU A 52 3.64 -22.22 -8.42
C LEU A 52 3.00 -21.00 -7.75
N ASN A 53 3.19 -20.85 -6.43
CA ASN A 53 2.54 -19.81 -5.64
C ASN A 53 3.46 -18.62 -5.34
N VAL A 54 4.76 -18.84 -5.13
CA VAL A 54 5.71 -17.77 -4.82
C VAL A 54 7.08 -18.08 -5.43
N ILE A 55 7.71 -17.07 -6.02
CA ILE A 55 9.16 -17.06 -6.32
C ILE A 55 9.82 -16.06 -5.40
N GLU A 56 10.95 -16.46 -4.79
CA GLU A 56 11.70 -15.60 -3.89
C GLU A 56 13.09 -15.30 -4.43
N LYS A 57 13.49 -14.03 -4.43
CA LYS A 57 14.84 -13.56 -4.74
C LYS A 57 15.26 -12.52 -3.69
N GLY A 58 15.84 -13.00 -2.59
CA GLY A 58 16.15 -12.17 -1.43
C GLY A 58 14.87 -11.59 -0.82
N ASN A 59 14.79 -10.26 -0.72
CA ASN A 59 13.60 -9.59 -0.15
C ASN A 59 12.47 -9.43 -1.17
N VAL A 60 12.77 -9.56 -2.47
CA VAL A 60 11.77 -9.45 -3.54
C VAL A 60 11.09 -10.80 -3.74
N LYS A 61 9.77 -10.76 -3.87
CA LYS A 61 8.90 -11.91 -4.08
C LYS A 61 8.01 -11.66 -5.27
N VAL A 62 7.76 -12.72 -6.04
CA VAL A 62 6.67 -12.77 -7.02
C VAL A 62 5.61 -13.68 -6.44
N ILE A 63 4.46 -13.11 -6.09
CA ILE A 63 3.32 -13.85 -5.54
C ILE A 63 2.35 -14.11 -6.69
N PHE A 64 1.94 -15.36 -6.84
CA PHE A 64 1.02 -15.80 -7.87
C PHE A 64 -0.36 -16.11 -7.28
N ASN A 65 -1.40 -15.76 -8.01
CA ASN A 65 -2.73 -16.27 -7.77
C ASN A 65 -3.32 -16.79 -9.09
N HIS A 66 -3.86 -18.01 -9.04
CA HIS A 66 -4.35 -18.74 -10.19
C HIS A 66 -5.88 -18.77 -10.17
N GLY A 67 -6.49 -18.24 -11.22
CA GLY A 67 -7.90 -18.40 -11.52
C GLY A 67 -8.14 -19.43 -12.65
N SER A 68 -9.39 -19.52 -13.10
CA SER A 68 -9.81 -20.37 -14.21
C SER A 68 -9.32 -19.85 -15.57
N PHE A 69 -9.23 -18.53 -15.72
CA PHE A 69 -8.87 -17.81 -16.94
C PHE A 69 -7.70 -16.87 -16.73
N LEU A 70 -7.45 -16.44 -15.50
CA LEU A 70 -6.46 -15.42 -15.17
C LEU A 70 -5.32 -15.99 -14.32
N LEU A 71 -4.11 -15.55 -14.62
CA LEU A 71 -2.94 -15.65 -13.77
C LEU A 71 -2.58 -14.24 -13.29
N MET A 72 -2.64 -14.03 -11.98
CA MET A 72 -2.16 -12.80 -11.36
C MET A 72 -0.74 -13.01 -10.85
N ALA A 73 0.13 -12.03 -11.10
CA ALA A 73 1.48 -12.03 -10.55
C ALA A 73 1.80 -10.66 -9.95
N LEU A 74 2.09 -10.62 -8.65
CA LEU A 74 2.48 -9.43 -7.91
C LEU A 74 3.95 -9.50 -7.54
N ILE A 75 4.73 -8.54 -8.02
CA ILE A 75 6.11 -8.33 -7.62
C ILE A 75 6.13 -7.36 -6.44
N CYS A 76 6.65 -7.80 -5.32
CA CYS A 76 6.67 -7.01 -4.08
C CYS A 76 7.90 -7.31 -3.21
N GLU A 77 8.22 -6.37 -2.33
CA GLU A 77 9.07 -6.61 -1.17
C GLU A 77 8.18 -6.82 0.06
N ALA A 78 8.24 -8.01 0.64
CA ALA A 78 7.51 -8.36 1.85
C ALA A 78 8.43 -9.17 2.76
N VAL A 79 8.62 -8.69 3.99
CA VAL A 79 9.58 -9.27 4.94
C VAL A 79 8.85 -10.14 5.97
N ASP A 80 7.63 -9.75 6.35
CA ASP A 80 6.81 -10.51 7.29
C ASP A 80 5.89 -11.48 6.54
N ARG A 81 5.78 -12.72 7.05
CA ARG A 81 4.84 -13.73 6.56
C ARG A 81 3.39 -13.21 6.55
N ARG A 82 3.01 -12.35 7.50
CA ARG A 82 1.69 -11.72 7.56
C ARG A 82 1.43 -10.77 6.39
N GLU A 83 2.45 -10.03 5.93
CA GLU A 83 2.36 -9.19 4.73
C GLU A 83 2.09 -10.07 3.50
N ILE A 84 2.82 -11.18 3.37
CA ILE A 84 2.65 -12.13 2.25
C ILE A 84 1.25 -12.73 2.25
N ILE A 85 0.73 -13.17 3.41
CA ILE A 85 -0.63 -13.71 3.52
C ILE A 85 -1.66 -12.64 3.16
N TYR A 86 -1.49 -11.41 3.66
CA TYR A 86 -2.38 -10.30 3.34
C TYR A 86 -2.41 -10.00 1.84
N LEU A 87 -1.25 -9.92 1.18
CA LEU A 87 -1.16 -9.69 -0.26
C LEU A 87 -1.76 -10.84 -1.08
N ASN A 88 -1.53 -12.09 -0.68
CA ASN A 88 -2.17 -13.25 -1.30
C ASN A 88 -3.69 -13.14 -1.24
N ASN A 89 -4.25 -12.76 -0.08
CA ASN A 89 -5.69 -12.61 0.08
C ASN A 89 -6.25 -11.47 -0.79
N ARG A 90 -5.53 -10.34 -0.92
CA ARG A 90 -5.92 -9.25 -1.82
C ARG A 90 -5.89 -9.67 -3.29
N LEU A 91 -4.89 -10.45 -3.69
CA LEU A 91 -4.81 -11.01 -5.04
C LEU A 91 -5.94 -11.99 -5.32
N ALA A 92 -6.23 -12.89 -4.39
CA ALA A 92 -7.32 -13.85 -4.53
C ALA A 92 -8.68 -13.16 -4.69
N GLU A 93 -8.96 -12.14 -3.86
CA GLU A 93 -10.17 -11.33 -3.96
C GLU A 93 -10.27 -10.63 -5.32
N LEU A 94 -9.17 -10.05 -5.80
CA LEU A 94 -9.14 -9.42 -7.13
C LEU A 94 -9.39 -10.45 -8.23
N THR A 95 -8.74 -11.61 -8.20
CA THR A 95 -8.94 -12.66 -9.20
C THR A 95 -10.40 -13.09 -9.25
N GLU A 96 -11.00 -13.41 -8.10
CA GLU A 96 -12.39 -13.85 -8.03
C GLU A 96 -13.36 -12.78 -8.55
N LEU A 97 -13.15 -11.52 -8.15
CA LEU A 97 -13.94 -10.38 -8.60
C LEU A 97 -13.90 -10.25 -10.13
N LEU A 98 -12.70 -10.33 -10.72
CA LEU A 98 -12.50 -10.16 -12.15
C LEU A 98 -13.01 -11.34 -12.97
N GLU A 99 -12.80 -12.58 -12.50
CA GLU A 99 -13.34 -13.76 -13.17
C GLU A 99 -14.86 -13.83 -13.10
N THR A 100 -15.46 -13.23 -12.08
CA THR A 100 -16.92 -13.10 -11.98
C THR A 100 -17.43 -12.02 -12.91
N GLN A 101 -16.85 -10.82 -12.83
CA GLN A 101 -17.28 -9.65 -13.60
C GLN A 101 -17.10 -9.84 -15.11
N TYR A 102 -15.96 -10.41 -15.52
CA TYR A 102 -15.60 -10.56 -16.93
C TYR A 102 -15.75 -11.98 -17.46
N ARG A 103 -16.47 -12.86 -16.75
CA ARG A 103 -16.60 -14.29 -17.10
C ARG A 103 -16.91 -14.55 -18.56
N GLU A 104 -17.93 -13.87 -19.09
CA GLU A 104 -18.39 -14.10 -20.47
C GLU A 104 -17.37 -13.62 -21.50
N VAL A 105 -16.64 -12.54 -21.20
CA VAL A 105 -15.55 -12.06 -22.05
C VAL A 105 -14.35 -13.02 -22.00
N LEU A 106 -14.01 -13.52 -20.81
CA LEU A 106 -12.81 -14.33 -20.57
C LEU A 106 -12.89 -15.74 -21.15
N LYS A 107 -14.08 -16.32 -21.34
CA LYS A 107 -14.24 -17.67 -21.92
C LYS A 107 -13.54 -17.80 -23.28
N ASP A 108 -13.78 -16.83 -24.16
CA ASP A 108 -13.35 -16.84 -25.56
C ASP A 108 -12.65 -15.52 -25.94
N TRP A 109 -11.90 -14.94 -25.00
CA TRP A 109 -11.26 -13.64 -25.19
C TRP A 109 -10.28 -13.66 -26.36
N ASN A 110 -10.54 -12.81 -27.35
CA ASN A 110 -9.78 -12.75 -28.60
C ASN A 110 -8.55 -11.83 -28.53
N GLY A 111 -8.31 -11.16 -27.40
CA GLY A 111 -7.21 -10.19 -27.26
C GLY A 111 -7.66 -8.72 -27.25
N ASP A 112 -8.96 -8.45 -27.42
CA ASP A 112 -9.49 -7.08 -27.37
C ASP A 112 -9.46 -6.51 -25.94
N LEU A 113 -8.55 -5.57 -25.69
CA LEU A 113 -8.42 -4.90 -24.40
C LEU A 113 -9.56 -3.90 -24.12
N ASN A 114 -10.38 -3.54 -25.11
CA ASN A 114 -11.49 -2.61 -24.89
C ASN A 114 -12.54 -3.16 -23.92
N SER A 115 -12.64 -4.48 -23.79
CA SER A 115 -13.54 -5.12 -22.83
C SER A 115 -13.10 -4.91 -21.38
N PHE A 116 -11.88 -4.41 -21.13
CA PHE A 116 -11.29 -4.23 -19.79
C PHE A 116 -11.00 -2.77 -19.43
N LYS A 117 -11.68 -1.80 -20.05
CA LYS A 117 -11.40 -0.36 -19.82
C LYS A 117 -11.45 0.07 -18.35
N GLU A 118 -12.36 -0.52 -17.58
CA GLU A 118 -12.57 -0.19 -16.15
C GLU A 118 -11.64 -0.99 -15.20
N LEU A 119 -10.88 -1.94 -15.74
CA LEU A 119 -10.06 -2.87 -14.95
C LEU A 119 -9.03 -2.14 -14.09
N GLY A 120 -8.43 -1.06 -14.61
CA GLY A 120 -7.45 -0.26 -13.88
C GLY A 120 -8.03 0.41 -12.63
N GLU A 121 -9.31 0.80 -12.66
CA GLU A 121 -10.00 1.41 -11.51
C GLU A 121 -10.30 0.37 -10.43
N VAL A 122 -10.80 -0.80 -10.84
CA VAL A 122 -11.07 -1.93 -9.93
C VAL A 122 -9.78 -2.36 -9.20
N VAL A 123 -8.68 -2.53 -9.94
CA VAL A 123 -7.37 -2.85 -9.36
C VAL A 123 -6.92 -1.78 -8.37
N SER A 124 -7.09 -0.50 -8.74
CA SER A 124 -6.70 0.61 -7.87
C SER A 124 -7.53 0.67 -6.60
N GLU A 125 -8.79 0.25 -6.63
CA GLU A 125 -9.66 0.16 -5.45
C GLU A 125 -9.20 -0.94 -4.49
N VAL A 126 -9.03 -2.17 -5.00
CA VAL A 126 -8.62 -3.32 -4.18
C VAL A 126 -7.26 -3.10 -3.52
N PHE A 127 -6.32 -2.48 -4.26
CA PHE A 127 -4.98 -2.19 -3.76
C PHE A 127 -4.84 -0.83 -3.08
N ARG A 128 -5.90 -0.02 -2.96
CA ARG A 128 -5.85 1.33 -2.37
C ARG A 128 -5.23 1.32 -0.97
N GLU A 129 -5.74 0.46 -0.10
CA GLU A 129 -5.25 0.34 1.28
C GLU A 129 -3.84 -0.28 1.32
N VAL A 130 -3.53 -1.21 0.41
CA VAL A 130 -2.21 -1.82 0.32
C VAL A 130 -1.16 -0.77 -0.08
N VAL A 131 -1.46 0.07 -1.06
CA VAL A 131 -0.63 1.21 -1.47
C VAL A 131 -0.49 2.21 -0.34
N ARG A 132 -1.55 2.47 0.43
CA ARG A 132 -1.49 3.33 1.63
C ARG A 132 -0.53 2.79 2.70
N LEU A 133 -0.46 1.47 2.85
CA LEU A 133 0.35 0.78 3.85
C LEU A 133 1.78 0.45 3.36
N SER A 134 2.04 0.50 2.05
CA SER A 134 3.36 0.28 1.46
C SER A 134 4.08 1.63 1.28
N GLN A 135 5.42 1.60 1.35
CA GLN A 135 6.30 2.76 1.53
C GLN A 135 5.92 4.03 0.75
N PRO A 136 6.24 5.22 1.29
CA PRO A 136 5.78 6.47 0.70
C PRO A 136 6.43 6.81 -0.66
N PRO A 137 5.76 7.61 -1.51
CA PRO A 137 6.22 7.97 -2.85
C PRO A 137 7.57 8.69 -2.87
N ASN A 138 8.21 8.74 -4.04
CA ASN A 138 9.45 9.50 -4.21
C ASN A 138 9.22 11.03 -4.09
N ILE A 139 10.30 11.77 -3.84
CA ILE A 139 10.29 13.22 -3.59
C ILE A 139 9.56 14.03 -4.68
N LYS A 140 9.74 13.66 -5.95
CA LYS A 140 9.15 14.37 -7.09
C LYS A 140 7.64 14.14 -7.16
N GLU A 141 7.20 12.91 -6.92
CA GLU A 141 5.79 12.55 -6.89
C GLU A 141 5.05 13.16 -5.69
N LEU A 142 5.70 13.26 -4.53
CA LEU A 142 5.15 13.96 -3.35
C LEU A 142 4.93 15.45 -3.62
N ALA A 143 5.86 16.10 -4.31
CA ALA A 143 5.76 17.51 -4.68
C ALA A 143 4.59 17.78 -5.64
N ASP A 144 4.45 16.93 -6.66
CA ASP A 144 3.41 17.07 -7.69
C ASP A 144 2.01 16.70 -7.18
N LYS A 145 1.91 15.69 -6.30
CA LYS A 145 0.64 15.18 -5.74
C LYS A 145 0.41 15.61 -4.29
N ARG A 146 0.82 16.82 -3.92
CA ARG A 146 0.72 17.40 -2.55
C ARG A 146 -0.68 17.40 -1.90
N ARG A 147 -1.74 17.20 -2.67
CA ARG A 147 -3.13 17.09 -2.15
C ARG A 147 -3.52 15.67 -1.73
N LEU A 148 -2.71 14.67 -2.10
CA LEU A 148 -2.97 13.24 -1.88
C LEU A 148 -2.09 12.65 -0.76
N TYR A 149 -0.97 13.30 -0.41
CA TYR A 149 -0.01 12.82 0.58
C TYR A 149 0.23 13.87 1.67
N TYR A 150 0.24 13.44 2.94
CA TYR A 150 0.61 14.27 4.07
C TYR A 150 2.15 14.21 4.25
N TYR A 151 2.85 15.35 4.23
CA TYR A 151 4.30 15.46 4.53
C TYR A 151 4.66 16.88 5.04
N SER A 152 5.87 17.07 5.57
CA SER A 152 6.45 18.40 5.86
C SER A 152 7.77 18.62 5.10
N VAL A 153 8.06 19.86 4.75
CA VAL A 153 9.29 20.27 4.03
C VAL A 153 10.14 21.13 4.95
N ASP A 154 11.42 20.77 5.11
CA ASP A 154 12.44 21.59 5.80
C ASP A 154 13.66 21.83 4.90
N GLU A 155 14.71 22.46 5.44
CA GLU A 155 15.92 22.85 4.71
C GLU A 155 16.71 21.64 4.14
N GLU A 156 16.46 20.42 4.63
CA GLU A 156 17.10 19.18 4.17
C GLU A 156 16.22 18.36 3.20
N GLY A 157 14.95 18.73 2.98
CA GLY A 157 14.09 18.15 1.96
C GLY A 157 12.68 17.75 2.42
N PHE A 158 12.09 16.75 1.75
CA PHE A 158 10.74 16.23 2.05
C PHE A 158 10.83 15.12 3.08
N ASN A 159 10.27 15.36 4.27
CA ASN A 159 10.10 14.33 5.30
C ASN A 159 8.73 13.67 5.14
N ILE A 160 8.70 12.45 4.58
CA ILE A 160 7.47 11.67 4.54
C ILE A 160 7.22 11.15 5.95
N PHE A 161 5.98 11.30 6.45
CA PHE A 161 5.62 10.93 7.81
C PHE A 161 5.93 9.45 8.12
N ASN A 162 7.09 9.25 8.72
CA ASN A 162 7.41 8.07 9.50
C ASN A 162 6.72 8.26 10.86
N THR A 163 5.56 7.62 11.02
CA THR A 163 4.63 7.78 12.15
C THR A 163 5.20 7.42 13.52
N PHE A 164 6.47 7.06 13.66
CA PHE A 164 7.08 6.79 14.97
C PHE A 164 8.56 7.14 15.02
N TYR A 165 8.89 8.39 15.32
CA TYR A 165 10.14 8.65 16.04
C TYR A 165 9.93 9.78 17.05
N LYS A 166 9.49 9.36 18.25
CA LYS A 166 9.72 10.05 19.52
C LYS A 166 11.18 10.53 19.66
N ASP A 167 12.09 9.83 18.98
CA ASP A 167 13.51 10.13 18.97
C ASP A 167 13.99 11.09 17.88
N SER A 168 13.14 11.50 16.94
CA SER A 168 13.52 12.42 15.87
C SER A 168 13.88 13.79 16.44
N ILE A 169 14.93 14.39 15.86
CA ILE A 169 15.41 15.73 16.23
C ILE A 169 14.28 16.76 16.08
N SER A 170 13.48 16.66 15.01
CA SER A 170 12.36 17.55 14.73
C SER A 170 11.20 17.42 15.74
N PHE A 171 10.98 16.24 16.32
CA PHE A 171 10.01 16.06 17.39
C PHE A 171 10.54 16.58 18.73
N LYS A 172 11.80 16.28 19.06
CA LYS A 172 12.46 16.83 20.26
C LYS A 172 12.53 18.36 20.24
N ASN A 173 12.80 18.96 19.09
CA ASN A 173 12.79 20.40 18.90
C ASN A 173 11.39 20.99 19.05
N PHE A 174 10.36 20.36 18.48
CA PHE A 174 8.96 20.77 18.69
C PHE A 174 8.60 20.78 20.19
N LEU A 175 8.86 19.68 20.90
CA LEU A 175 8.59 19.60 22.35
C LEU A 175 9.31 20.70 23.12
N LYS A 176 10.58 20.95 22.77
CA LYS A 176 11.41 22.00 23.39
C LYS A 176 10.92 23.42 23.08
N THR A 177 10.61 23.72 21.82
CA THR A 177 10.15 25.05 21.38
C THR A 177 8.86 25.45 22.07
N PHE A 178 7.98 24.49 22.33
CA PHE A 178 6.68 24.76 22.97
C PHE A 178 6.66 24.40 24.46
N SER A 179 7.79 24.01 25.04
CA SER A 179 7.89 23.60 26.46
C SER A 179 6.89 22.51 26.84
N ILE A 180 6.60 21.59 25.92
CA ILE A 180 5.64 20.50 26.11
C ILE A 180 6.37 19.27 26.64
N PRO A 181 5.96 18.69 27.80
CA PRO A 181 6.54 17.46 28.30
C PRO A 181 6.28 16.27 27.36
N ASP A 182 7.34 15.52 27.04
CA ASP A 182 7.27 14.33 26.18
C ASP A 182 6.29 13.25 26.68
N ILE A 183 6.26 13.05 28.01
CA ILE A 183 5.33 12.13 28.69
C ILE A 183 3.87 12.53 28.43
N LEU A 184 3.59 13.83 28.37
CA LEU A 184 2.24 14.35 28.18
C LEU A 184 1.74 14.05 26.74
N VAL A 185 2.59 14.23 25.73
CA VAL A 185 2.24 13.93 24.33
C VAL A 185 2.08 12.43 24.12
N SER A 186 2.92 11.60 24.74
CA SER A 186 2.81 10.14 24.67
C SER A 186 1.45 9.67 25.23
N ARG A 187 1.08 10.12 26.43
CA ARG A 187 -0.22 9.78 27.06
C ARG A 187 -1.43 10.31 26.28
N LEU A 188 -1.31 11.49 25.68
CA LEU A 188 -2.36 12.09 24.85
C LEU A 188 -2.61 11.24 23.59
N ILE A 189 -1.56 10.79 22.92
CA ILE A 189 -1.67 9.94 21.71
C ILE A 189 -2.31 8.59 22.06
N ASP A 190 -1.90 7.95 23.15
CA ASP A 190 -2.47 6.67 23.59
C ASP A 190 -3.97 6.78 23.92
N LYS A 191 -4.38 7.91 24.51
CA LYS A 191 -5.78 8.19 24.86
C LYS A 191 -6.64 8.54 23.64
N LEU A 192 -6.13 9.36 22.72
CA LEU A 192 -6.79 9.73 21.47
C LEU A 192 -7.01 8.53 20.53
N ARG A 193 -6.20 7.48 20.64
CA ARG A 193 -6.36 6.23 19.90
C ARG A 193 -7.40 5.28 20.49
N SER A 194 -7.76 5.44 21.76
CA SER A 194 -8.54 4.44 22.50
C SER A 194 -10.00 4.82 22.76
N THR A 195 -10.41 6.08 22.56
CA THR A 195 -11.80 6.52 22.82
C THR A 195 -12.19 7.80 22.04
N TYR A 196 -13.49 7.97 21.74
CA TYR A 196 -14.05 9.23 21.26
C TYR A 196 -14.14 10.22 22.44
N LEU A 197 -13.21 11.17 22.53
CA LEU A 197 -13.16 12.17 23.59
C LEU A 197 -13.39 13.58 23.05
N THR A 198 -14.06 14.41 23.84
CA THR A 198 -14.24 15.83 23.51
C THR A 198 -13.02 16.65 23.94
N LEU A 199 -12.87 17.86 23.38
CA LEU A 199 -11.77 18.76 23.73
C LEU A 199 -11.78 19.13 25.23
N ASP A 200 -12.96 19.25 25.83
CA ASP A 200 -13.10 19.58 27.25
C ASP A 200 -12.74 18.40 28.16
N ASP A 201 -12.98 17.15 27.74
CA ASP A 201 -12.52 15.96 28.46
C ASP A 201 -10.99 15.93 28.55
N ILE A 202 -10.32 16.26 27.44
CA ILE A 202 -8.85 16.27 27.34
C ILE A 202 -8.25 17.45 28.11
N LYS A 203 -8.85 18.65 28.04
CA LYS A 203 -8.41 19.82 28.80
C LYS A 203 -8.44 19.53 30.31
N ASN A 204 -9.54 18.95 30.78
CA ASN A 204 -9.74 18.67 32.21
C ASN A 204 -8.86 17.51 32.71
N GLU A 205 -8.69 16.43 31.92
CA GLU A 205 -7.87 15.27 32.31
C GLU A 205 -6.37 15.58 32.32
N PHE A 206 -5.88 16.39 31.37
CA PHE A 206 -4.46 16.69 31.21
C PHE A 206 -4.04 18.06 31.77
N ASN A 207 -4.99 18.87 32.25
CA ASN A 207 -4.77 20.22 32.78
C ASN A 207 -3.96 21.12 31.80
N ILE A 208 -4.36 21.12 30.54
CA ILE A 208 -3.72 21.88 29.44
C ILE A 208 -4.67 23.00 29.03
N ASP A 209 -4.14 24.21 28.80
CA ASP A 209 -4.93 25.30 28.26
C ASP A 209 -5.38 25.00 26.81
N GLU A 210 -6.53 25.53 26.43
CA GLU A 210 -7.16 25.24 25.14
C GLU A 210 -6.30 25.68 23.94
N GLY A 211 -5.59 26.81 24.06
CA GLY A 211 -4.73 27.32 23.00
C GLY A 211 -3.57 26.39 22.72
N THR A 212 -2.93 25.89 23.78
CA THR A 212 -1.86 24.89 23.70
C THR A 212 -2.39 23.55 23.21
N LEU A 213 -3.55 23.09 23.69
CA LEU A 213 -4.15 21.84 23.26
C LEU A 213 -4.52 21.87 21.77
N LEU A 214 -5.17 22.92 21.29
CA LEU A 214 -5.50 23.08 19.87
C LEU A 214 -4.24 23.15 18.99
N ARG A 215 -3.17 23.78 19.48
CA ARG A 215 -1.88 23.79 18.78
C ARG A 215 -1.23 22.42 18.74
N ILE A 216 -1.30 21.65 19.82
CA ILE A 216 -0.81 20.27 19.87
C ILE A 216 -1.60 19.43 18.88
N ILE A 217 -2.94 19.43 18.98
CA ILE A 217 -3.81 18.67 18.09
C ILE A 217 -3.57 19.07 16.64
N LYS A 218 -3.54 20.37 16.31
CA LYS A 218 -3.24 20.86 14.96
C LYS A 218 -1.88 20.36 14.47
N ASN A 219 -0.84 20.41 15.29
CA ASN A 219 0.49 19.91 14.90
C ASN A 219 0.51 18.39 14.74
N LEU A 220 -0.17 17.65 15.61
CA LEU A 220 -0.28 16.19 15.51
C LEU A 220 -1.09 15.77 14.28
N THR A 221 -2.17 16.48 13.95
CA THR A 221 -2.97 16.28 12.74
C THR A 221 -2.19 16.64 11.48
N LEU A 222 -1.48 17.78 11.46
CA LEU A 222 -0.58 18.16 10.36
C LEU A 222 0.53 17.13 10.15
N ARG A 223 0.94 16.45 11.22
CA ARG A 223 1.93 15.38 11.22
C ARG A 223 1.34 13.98 10.96
N GLY A 224 0.04 13.88 10.69
CA GLY A 224 -0.65 12.61 10.42
C GLY A 224 -0.73 11.65 11.63
N ILE A 225 -0.43 12.12 12.83
CA ILE A 225 -0.37 11.30 14.06
C ILE A 225 -1.78 10.98 14.57
N ILE A 226 -2.72 11.93 14.40
CA ILE A 226 -4.13 11.78 14.77
C ILE A 226 -5.04 12.28 13.64
N SER A 227 -6.15 11.57 13.42
CA SER A 227 -7.23 11.97 12.52
C SER A 227 -8.32 12.62 13.34
N VAL A 228 -8.56 13.92 13.14
CA VAL A 228 -9.70 14.61 13.75
C VAL A 228 -10.80 14.67 12.70
N CYS A 229 -11.84 13.85 12.86
CA CYS A 229 -13.07 14.06 12.12
C CYS A 229 -13.69 15.37 12.60
N ARG A 230 -14.00 16.28 11.67
CA ARG A 230 -14.86 17.43 11.95
C ARG A 230 -16.30 16.96 12.10
#